data_AF-A0A838P055-F1
#
_entry.id   AF-A0A838P055-F1
#
_cell.length_a   1.000
_cell.length_b   1.000
_cell.length_c   1.000
_cell.angle_alpha   90.00
_cell.angle_beta   90.00
_cell.angle_gamma   90.00
#
_symmetry.space_group_name_H-M   'P 1'
#
loop_
_entity.id
_entity.type
_entity.pdbx_description
1 polymer ?
#
loop_
_entity_poly.entity_id
_entity_poly.type
_entity_poly.pdbx_seq_one_letter_code
_entity_poly.pdbx_strand_id
1 'polypeptide(L)'
;MALSLAACSNSTESGSGGDLTPPPDGIPLSGELDRSKLTMTSVISANLDLNVARVPLFRGTYNGARVWFVRMDVSDSALAVELGLNFAPRLANAQNGCPACVQTVQSSDPVLGRAEVAFGGTVDFTPERVLVPSETGFPPLMAQPGSVAGPGYSDLVRVGADPVVFNAPIVAVGDGPFDVTETHTNTLDRVMAIDTVAMTVDMQFIRAFAFGTDIFYFTFSSSGGLSSTLERGTFVPVLGTVPFANDDQNLAGARSAIFTFTNGMRGEVSPPGQ
;
A
#
# COMPACT_ATOMS: atom_id res chain seq x y z
N MET A 1 -1.44 5.67 1.71
CA MET A 1 -1.90 5.87 0.32
C MET A 1 -2.56 4.58 -0.13
N ALA A 2 -3.77 4.63 -0.68
CA ALA A 2 -4.44 3.45 -1.22
C ALA A 2 -4.04 3.29 -2.70
N LEU A 3 -3.59 2.11 -3.08
CA LEU A 3 -3.07 1.81 -4.42
C LEU A 3 -3.93 0.76 -5.10
N SER A 4 -4.55 1.11 -6.22
CA SER A 4 -5.31 0.17 -7.04
C SER A 4 -4.41 -0.92 -7.64
N LEU A 5 -4.71 -2.17 -7.31
CA LEU A 5 -4.12 -3.40 -7.83
C LEU A 5 -4.78 -3.81 -9.16
N ALA A 6 -6.08 -3.51 -9.31
CA ALA A 6 -6.84 -3.78 -10.51
C ALA A 6 -7.99 -2.77 -10.63
N ALA A 7 -8.12 -2.21 -11.83
CA ALA A 7 -9.23 -1.37 -12.25
C ALA A 7 -9.55 -1.68 -13.71
N CYS A 8 -10.82 -1.58 -14.07
CA CYS A 8 -11.25 -1.61 -15.46
C CYS A 8 -10.82 -0.31 -16.17
N SER A 9 -9.66 -0.31 -16.84
CA SER A 9 -9.23 0.83 -17.66
C SER A 9 -9.66 0.69 -19.12
N ASN A 10 -10.31 1.72 -19.67
CA ASN A 10 -10.17 2.06 -21.09
C ASN A 10 -9.38 3.38 -21.19
N SER A 11 -8.12 3.25 -21.60
CA SER A 11 -7.24 4.21 -22.30
C SER A 11 -7.14 5.69 -21.87
N THR A 12 -5.86 6.11 -21.73
CA THR A 12 -5.28 7.46 -21.94
C THR A 12 -5.61 8.57 -20.94
N GLU A 13 -4.60 8.92 -20.13
CA GLU A 13 -4.45 10.26 -19.55
C GLU A 13 -4.31 11.30 -20.67
N SER A 14 -5.42 11.87 -21.11
CA SER A 14 -5.45 13.18 -21.74
C SER A 14 -6.66 13.92 -21.19
N GLY A 15 -6.44 15.16 -20.75
CA GLY A 15 -7.42 15.96 -20.04
C GLY A 15 -8.77 16.13 -20.74
N SER A 16 -9.72 16.59 -19.93
CA SER A 16 -11.17 16.75 -20.18
C SER A 16 -12.00 15.52 -19.80
N GLY A 17 -13.07 15.77 -19.03
CA GLY A 17 -13.93 14.77 -18.41
C GLY A 17 -14.54 13.79 -19.41
N GLY A 18 -13.82 12.68 -19.62
CA GLY A 18 -14.29 11.52 -20.36
C GLY A 18 -15.26 10.71 -19.53
N ASP A 19 -16.43 10.46 -20.10
CA ASP A 19 -17.48 9.58 -19.63
C ASP A 19 -16.91 8.19 -19.28
N LEU A 20 -16.93 7.83 -18.00
CA LEU A 20 -16.50 6.53 -17.50
C LEU A 20 -17.57 5.49 -17.88
N THR A 21 -17.59 5.08 -19.13
CA THR A 21 -18.36 3.90 -19.53
C THR A 21 -17.63 2.66 -19.01
N PRO A 22 -18.23 1.86 -18.10
CA PRO A 22 -17.60 0.65 -17.62
C PRO A 22 -17.42 -0.31 -18.81
N PRO A 23 -16.28 -1.02 -18.92
CA PRO A 23 -16.13 -2.04 -19.95
C PRO A 23 -17.23 -3.10 -19.81
N PRO A 24 -17.64 -3.72 -20.93
CA PRO A 24 -18.81 -4.61 -20.97
C PRO A 24 -18.70 -5.81 -20.03
N ASP A 25 -17.48 -6.22 -19.70
CA ASP A 25 -17.16 -7.29 -18.77
C ASP A 25 -16.43 -6.70 -17.56
N GLY A 26 -17.16 -6.54 -16.45
CA GLY A 26 -16.62 -6.13 -15.15
C GLY A 26 -15.49 -7.03 -14.65
N ILE A 27 -14.91 -6.73 -13.48
CA ILE A 27 -13.87 -7.59 -12.92
C ILE A 27 -14.53 -8.85 -12.31
N PRO A 28 -14.03 -10.08 -12.58
CA PRO A 28 -14.54 -11.27 -11.90
C PRO A 28 -14.39 -11.14 -10.39
N LEU A 29 -15.26 -11.83 -9.62
CA LEU A 29 -15.27 -11.81 -8.15
C LEU A 29 -14.65 -13.06 -7.50
N SER A 30 -14.21 -14.02 -8.32
CA SER A 30 -13.69 -15.34 -7.92
C SER A 30 -12.64 -15.82 -8.93
N GLY A 31 -11.85 -16.82 -8.53
CA GLY A 31 -10.77 -17.40 -9.34
C GLY A 31 -9.50 -16.53 -9.41
N GLU A 32 -8.61 -16.89 -10.33
CA GLU A 32 -7.40 -16.13 -10.61
C GLU A 32 -7.73 -14.94 -11.52
N LEU A 33 -7.34 -13.73 -11.12
CA LEU A 33 -7.54 -12.53 -11.92
C LEU A 33 -6.60 -12.54 -13.13
N ASP A 34 -7.15 -12.30 -14.32
CA ASP A 34 -6.37 -12.18 -15.55
C ASP A 34 -5.34 -11.04 -15.42
N ARG A 35 -4.09 -11.30 -15.82
CA ARG A 35 -2.99 -10.32 -15.72
C ARG A 35 -3.26 -9.04 -16.51
N SER A 36 -4.08 -9.10 -17.58
CA SER A 36 -4.49 -7.93 -18.36
C SER A 36 -5.38 -6.95 -17.58
N LYS A 37 -5.94 -7.38 -16.44
CA LYS A 37 -6.75 -6.53 -15.54
C LYS A 37 -5.90 -5.89 -14.42
N LEU A 38 -4.62 -6.25 -14.30
CA LEU A 38 -3.72 -5.69 -13.30
C LEU A 38 -3.17 -4.34 -13.76
N THR A 39 -3.17 -3.36 -12.87
CA THR A 39 -2.54 -2.05 -13.09
C THR A 39 -1.00 -2.14 -12.99
N MET A 40 -0.50 -3.11 -12.22
CA MET A 40 0.92 -3.38 -12.01
C MET A 40 1.31 -4.72 -12.62
N THR A 41 2.17 -4.71 -13.65
CA THR A 41 2.61 -5.95 -14.30
C THR A 41 3.60 -6.76 -13.46
N SER A 42 4.21 -6.15 -12.44
CA SER A 42 5.09 -6.81 -11.46
C SER A 42 4.36 -7.75 -10.51
N VAL A 43 3.05 -7.60 -10.33
CA VAL A 43 2.22 -8.53 -9.56
C VAL A 43 2.29 -9.90 -10.24
N ILE A 44 2.63 -10.91 -9.45
CA ILE A 44 2.90 -12.26 -9.96
C ILE A 44 1.58 -12.96 -10.24
N SER A 45 0.63 -12.86 -9.30
CA SER A 45 -0.66 -13.54 -9.36
C SER A 45 -1.64 -12.85 -8.40
N ALA A 46 -2.94 -12.99 -8.64
CA ALA A 46 -4.00 -12.41 -7.82
C ALA A 46 -5.16 -13.39 -7.74
N ASN A 47 -5.27 -14.06 -6.60
CA ASN A 47 -6.27 -15.07 -6.33
C ASN A 47 -7.43 -14.44 -5.58
N LEU A 48 -8.57 -14.32 -6.25
CA LEU A 48 -9.76 -13.71 -5.69
C LEU A 48 -10.38 -14.61 -4.62
N ASP A 49 -10.42 -15.92 -4.81
CA ASP A 49 -11.01 -16.84 -3.83
C ASP A 49 -10.29 -16.77 -2.47
N LEU A 50 -8.97 -16.56 -2.47
CA LEU A 50 -8.14 -16.41 -1.27
C LEU A 50 -8.00 -14.97 -0.79
N ASN A 51 -8.48 -13.97 -1.56
CA ASN A 51 -8.25 -12.54 -1.30
C ASN A 51 -6.78 -12.15 -1.20
N VAL A 52 -5.93 -12.77 -2.01
CA VAL A 52 -4.47 -12.61 -1.93
C VAL A 52 -3.90 -12.29 -3.29
N ALA A 53 -2.97 -11.34 -3.34
CA ALA A 53 -2.08 -11.16 -4.47
C ALA A 53 -0.63 -11.42 -4.06
N ARG A 54 0.06 -12.16 -4.91
CA ARG A 54 1.47 -12.46 -4.76
C ARG A 54 2.29 -11.38 -5.45
N VAL A 55 3.20 -10.75 -4.71
CA VAL A 55 4.08 -9.70 -5.22
C VAL A 55 5.55 -10.05 -4.96
N PRO A 56 6.49 -9.46 -5.73
CA PRO A 56 7.92 -9.65 -5.50
C PRO A 56 8.35 -9.09 -4.14
N LEU A 57 9.18 -9.85 -3.44
CA LEU A 57 9.79 -9.47 -2.17
C LEU A 57 11.22 -9.00 -2.41
N PHE A 58 11.65 -7.99 -1.65
CA PHE A 58 12.99 -7.43 -1.71
C PHE A 58 13.63 -7.41 -0.33
N ARG A 59 14.96 -7.49 -0.32
CA ARG A 59 15.77 -7.57 0.91
C ARG A 59 16.35 -6.21 1.26
N GLY A 60 16.18 -5.80 2.51
CA GLY A 60 16.86 -4.64 3.08
C GLY A 60 17.46 -4.90 4.45
N THR A 61 18.08 -3.87 5.02
CA THR A 61 18.58 -3.86 6.39
C THR A 61 18.26 -2.56 7.10
N TYR A 62 18.15 -2.61 8.43
CA TYR A 62 18.10 -1.44 9.30
C TYR A 62 18.94 -1.74 10.55
N ASN A 63 19.97 -0.93 10.83
CA ASN A 63 20.90 -1.14 11.95
C ASN A 63 21.48 -2.57 12.03
N GLY A 64 21.75 -3.19 10.88
CA GLY A 64 22.25 -4.57 10.79
C GLY A 64 21.20 -5.66 10.93
N ALA A 65 19.95 -5.33 11.31
CA ALA A 65 18.84 -6.26 11.30
C ALA A 65 18.21 -6.36 9.90
N ARG A 66 17.76 -7.56 9.55
CA ARG A 66 17.06 -7.81 8.28
C ARG A 66 15.69 -7.13 8.26
N VAL A 67 15.35 -6.53 7.13
CA VAL A 67 13.98 -6.12 6.79
C VAL A 67 13.62 -6.63 5.41
N TRP A 68 12.32 -6.79 5.16
CA TRP A 68 11.78 -7.22 3.88
C TRP A 68 10.75 -6.20 3.42
N PHE A 69 10.82 -5.81 2.15
CA PHE A 69 9.98 -4.76 1.59
C PHE A 69 9.45 -5.15 0.22
N VAL A 70 8.41 -4.44 -0.22
CA VAL A 70 7.85 -4.54 -1.58
C VAL A 70 8.02 -3.22 -2.30
N ARG A 71 7.91 -3.21 -3.63
CA ARG A 71 7.91 -1.98 -4.45
C ARG A 71 6.56 -1.86 -5.12
N MET A 72 5.90 -0.72 -4.94
CA MET A 72 4.50 -0.57 -5.35
C MET A 72 4.32 0.54 -6.38
N ASP A 73 4.88 1.72 -6.07
CA ASP A 73 4.78 2.90 -6.92
C ASP A 73 6.15 3.53 -7.14
N VAL A 74 6.26 4.30 -8.22
CA VAL A 74 7.44 5.13 -8.49
C VAL A 74 7.04 6.44 -9.16
N SER A 75 7.76 7.52 -8.85
CA SER A 75 7.50 8.86 -9.39
C SER A 75 7.94 9.06 -10.84
N ASP A 76 8.69 8.11 -11.41
CA ASP A 76 9.25 8.17 -12.75
C ASP A 76 8.54 7.19 -13.68
N SER A 77 8.10 7.65 -14.85
CA SER A 77 7.27 6.85 -15.75
C SER A 77 8.05 5.77 -16.49
N ALA A 78 9.32 6.03 -16.82
CA ALA A 78 10.16 5.04 -17.49
C ALA A 78 10.46 3.87 -16.55
N LEU A 79 10.79 4.17 -15.29
CA LEU A 79 10.98 3.16 -14.26
C LEU A 79 9.69 2.42 -13.92
N ALA A 80 8.53 3.10 -13.90
CA ALA A 80 7.25 2.43 -13.69
C ALA A 80 7.01 1.34 -14.73
N VAL A 81 7.25 1.64 -16.01
CA VAL A 81 7.13 0.68 -17.11
C VAL A 81 8.19 -0.42 -17.02
N GLU A 82 9.45 -0.06 -16.80
CA GLU A 82 10.57 -1.01 -16.73
C GLU A 82 10.40 -2.03 -15.60
N LEU A 83 9.95 -1.56 -14.44
CA LEU A 83 9.84 -2.37 -13.23
C LEU A 83 8.45 -2.99 -13.04
N GLY A 84 7.47 -2.61 -13.88
CA GLY A 84 6.08 -3.03 -13.76
C GLY A 84 5.37 -2.49 -12.52
N LEU A 85 5.76 -1.30 -12.05
CA LEU A 85 5.20 -0.61 -10.89
C LEU A 85 4.10 0.37 -11.34
N ASN A 86 3.29 0.82 -10.40
CA ASN A 86 2.33 1.88 -10.68
C ASN A 86 3.06 3.23 -10.82
N PHE A 87 2.69 4.02 -11.83
CA PHE A 87 3.24 5.34 -12.02
C PHE A 87 2.51 6.35 -11.13
N ALA A 88 3.24 7.00 -10.23
CA ALA A 88 2.70 7.97 -9.28
C ALA A 88 3.55 9.26 -9.27
N PRO A 89 3.44 10.13 -10.29
CA PRO A 89 4.32 11.30 -10.45
C PRO A 89 4.31 12.24 -9.24
N ARG A 90 3.18 12.29 -8.54
CA ARG A 90 2.98 13.09 -7.33
C ARG A 90 3.90 12.70 -6.17
N LEU A 91 4.46 11.50 -6.17
CA LEU A 91 5.45 11.10 -5.15
C LEU A 91 6.69 11.99 -5.16
N ALA A 92 7.07 12.58 -6.31
CA ALA A 92 8.18 13.53 -6.39
C ALA A 92 7.97 14.78 -5.52
N ASN A 93 6.72 15.12 -5.21
CA ASN A 93 6.37 16.26 -4.36
C ASN A 93 6.41 15.93 -2.86
N ALA A 94 6.56 14.66 -2.47
CA ALA A 94 6.39 14.24 -1.07
C ALA A 94 7.37 14.91 -0.10
N GLN A 95 8.55 15.26 -0.59
CA GLN A 95 9.59 15.95 0.19
C GLN A 95 9.35 17.45 0.34
N ASN A 96 8.48 18.06 -0.46
CA ASN A 96 8.26 19.51 -0.45
C ASN A 96 7.63 19.92 0.88
N GLY A 97 8.34 20.70 1.69
CA GLY A 97 7.89 21.06 3.04
C GLY A 97 7.88 19.90 4.04
N CYS A 98 8.33 18.70 3.64
CA CYS A 98 8.49 17.55 4.53
C CYS A 98 9.68 16.66 4.14
N PRO A 99 10.92 17.06 4.45
CA PRO A 99 12.09 16.22 4.16
C PRO A 99 12.04 14.85 4.84
N ALA A 100 11.41 14.75 6.01
CA ALA A 100 11.27 13.50 6.76
C ALA A 100 10.20 12.55 6.17
N CYS A 101 9.35 13.01 5.25
CA CYS A 101 8.35 12.18 4.59
C CYS A 101 8.96 11.27 3.53
N VAL A 102 10.16 11.58 3.03
CA VAL A 102 10.92 10.73 2.11
C VAL A 102 12.19 10.28 2.80
N GLN A 103 12.23 9.00 3.17
CA GLN A 103 13.39 8.39 3.77
C GLN A 103 14.49 8.20 2.72
N THR A 104 15.72 8.61 3.05
CA THR A 104 16.87 8.31 2.19
C THR A 104 17.38 6.91 2.53
N VAL A 105 17.45 6.04 1.52
CA VAL A 105 18.03 4.70 1.64
C VAL A 105 19.37 4.61 0.92
N GLN A 106 20.21 3.66 1.32
CA GLN A 106 21.47 3.37 0.64
C GLN A 106 21.38 2.03 -0.08
N SER A 107 21.78 2.00 -1.34
CA SER A 107 21.80 0.78 -2.16
C SER A 107 22.83 0.97 -3.27
N SER A 108 23.50 -0.11 -3.68
CA SER A 108 24.31 -0.10 -4.90
C SER A 108 23.47 -0.20 -6.17
N ASP A 109 22.17 -0.48 -6.02
CA ASP A 109 21.17 -0.57 -7.08
C ASP A 109 20.18 0.60 -6.94
N PRO A 110 20.23 1.59 -7.85
CA PRO A 110 19.42 2.81 -7.76
C PRO A 110 17.92 2.56 -7.97
N VAL A 111 17.54 1.41 -8.54
CA VAL A 111 16.14 1.05 -8.79
C VAL A 111 15.57 0.10 -7.73
N LEU A 112 16.30 -0.12 -6.63
CA LEU A 112 15.91 -1.01 -5.54
C LEU A 112 15.62 -2.43 -6.02
N GLY A 113 16.40 -2.91 -7.00
CA GLY A 113 16.23 -4.23 -7.60
C GLY A 113 16.76 -5.35 -6.70
N ARG A 114 17.94 -5.89 -7.01
CA ARG A 114 18.46 -7.10 -6.31
C ARG A 114 19.44 -6.80 -5.19
N ALA A 115 20.06 -5.63 -5.19
CA ALA A 115 21.00 -5.28 -4.14
C ALA A 115 20.29 -5.06 -2.80
N GLU A 116 21.02 -5.28 -1.71
CA GLU A 116 20.51 -4.98 -0.38
C GLU A 116 20.31 -3.48 -0.19
N VAL A 117 19.16 -3.11 0.37
CA VAL A 117 18.77 -1.72 0.62
C VAL A 117 18.89 -1.42 2.11
N ALA A 118 19.79 -0.52 2.50
CA ALA A 118 19.90 -0.05 3.88
C ALA A 118 18.92 1.10 4.14
N PHE A 119 17.93 0.84 4.99
CA PHE A 119 16.92 1.78 5.44
C PHE A 119 17.46 2.65 6.59
N GLY A 120 17.03 3.91 6.65
CA GLY A 120 17.30 4.87 7.73
C GLY A 120 16.30 4.82 8.89
N GLY A 121 15.16 4.14 8.72
CA GLY A 121 14.16 3.84 9.74
C GLY A 121 13.50 2.48 9.47
N THR A 122 12.75 1.96 10.43
CA THR A 122 12.00 0.70 10.30
C THR A 122 10.61 0.78 10.93
N VAL A 123 9.82 -0.28 10.78
CA VAL A 123 8.48 -0.41 11.35
C VAL A 123 8.53 -1.23 12.63
N ASP A 124 7.76 -0.82 13.63
CA ASP A 124 7.43 -1.63 14.78
C ASP A 124 6.14 -2.40 14.50
N PHE A 125 6.25 -3.72 14.37
CA PHE A 125 5.15 -4.67 14.16
C PHE A 125 4.68 -5.33 15.47
N THR A 126 5.26 -4.98 16.61
CA THR A 126 4.88 -5.58 17.90
C THR A 126 3.51 -5.15 18.45
N PRO A 127 2.92 -3.99 18.09
CA PRO A 127 1.58 -3.66 18.53
C PRO A 127 0.53 -4.65 18.01
N GLU A 128 -0.39 -5.09 18.86
CA GLU A 128 -1.55 -5.82 18.39
C GLU A 128 -2.59 -4.84 17.82
N ARG A 129 -3.13 -5.17 16.64
CA ARG A 129 -4.21 -4.38 16.03
C ARG A 129 -5.50 -4.56 16.83
N VAL A 130 -6.04 -3.47 17.36
CA VAL A 130 -7.33 -3.50 18.09
C VAL A 130 -8.35 -2.59 17.43
N LEU A 131 -9.55 -3.14 17.16
CA LEU A 131 -10.69 -2.38 16.67
C LEU A 131 -11.93 -2.77 17.47
N VAL A 132 -12.40 -1.87 18.33
CA VAL A 132 -13.60 -2.07 19.14
C VAL A 132 -14.71 -1.19 18.60
N PRO A 133 -15.80 -1.75 18.04
CA PRO A 133 -16.95 -0.97 17.60
C PRO A 133 -17.58 -0.17 18.75
N SER A 134 -18.15 1.00 18.46
CA SER A 134 -19.03 1.67 19.43
C SER A 134 -20.47 1.18 19.30
N GLU A 135 -21.27 1.39 20.34
CA GLU A 135 -22.70 1.07 20.35
C GLU A 135 -23.50 1.93 19.35
N THR A 136 -23.04 3.16 19.07
CA THR A 136 -23.73 4.11 18.20
C THR A 136 -23.19 4.15 16.77
N GLY A 137 -22.32 3.20 16.40
CA GLY A 137 -21.70 3.15 15.07
C GLY A 137 -20.33 3.83 15.03
N PHE A 138 -20.12 4.73 14.08
CA PHE A 138 -18.85 5.46 13.97
C PHE A 138 -18.86 6.72 14.87
N PRO A 139 -17.74 7.08 15.53
CA PRO A 139 -16.44 6.41 15.53
C PRO A 139 -16.41 5.13 16.38
N PRO A 140 -15.44 4.21 16.15
CA PRO A 140 -15.23 3.08 17.05
C PRO A 140 -14.88 3.54 18.47
N LEU A 141 -15.18 2.69 19.46
CA LEU A 141 -14.79 2.92 20.86
C LEU A 141 -13.27 2.92 21.02
N MET A 142 -12.58 2.07 20.26
CA MET A 142 -11.11 1.99 20.25
C MET A 142 -10.59 1.59 18.88
N ALA A 143 -9.50 2.22 18.45
CA ALA A 143 -8.76 1.88 17.25
C ALA A 143 -7.26 2.00 17.52
N GLN A 144 -6.55 0.88 17.41
CA GLN A 144 -5.11 0.76 17.58
C GLN A 144 -4.51 0.07 16.34
N PRO A 145 -3.56 0.72 15.65
CA PRO A 145 -2.83 0.08 14.55
C PRO A 145 -2.00 -1.12 15.04
N GLY A 146 -1.89 -2.16 14.22
CA GLY A 146 -0.96 -3.29 14.47
C GLY A 146 0.49 -2.97 14.08
N SER A 147 0.72 -1.89 13.33
CA SER A 147 2.06 -1.49 12.96
C SER A 147 2.24 0.02 13.02
N VAL A 148 3.39 0.47 13.50
CA VAL A 148 3.70 1.89 13.73
C VAL A 148 5.08 2.21 13.18
N ALA A 149 5.21 3.35 12.50
CA ALA A 149 6.50 3.85 12.03
C ALA A 149 7.45 4.11 13.20
N GLY A 150 8.63 3.49 13.15
CA GLY A 150 9.74 3.85 14.03
C GLY A 150 10.38 5.19 13.64
N PRO A 151 11.31 5.71 14.47
CA PRO A 151 12.04 6.94 14.16
C PRO A 151 12.73 6.87 12.78
N GLY A 152 12.52 7.91 11.97
CA GLY A 152 13.13 8.03 10.64
C GLY A 152 12.47 7.17 9.55
N TYR A 153 11.40 6.44 9.86
CA TYR A 153 10.72 5.59 8.90
C TYR A 153 9.72 6.35 8.02
N SER A 154 9.75 6.05 6.72
CA SER A 154 8.69 6.32 5.76
C SER A 154 8.66 5.21 4.70
N ASP A 155 7.48 4.86 4.21
CA ASP A 155 7.35 3.99 3.04
C ASP A 155 7.88 4.66 1.77
N LEU A 156 7.90 5.99 1.74
CA LEU A 156 8.40 6.74 0.61
C LEU A 156 9.91 6.85 0.72
N VAL A 157 10.63 6.31 -0.26
CA VAL A 157 12.09 6.22 -0.23
C VAL A 157 12.72 6.83 -1.48
N ARG A 158 13.94 7.33 -1.33
CA ARG A 158 14.84 7.67 -2.46
C ARG A 158 16.23 7.08 -2.21
N VAL A 159 16.94 6.72 -3.29
CA VAL A 159 18.30 6.20 -3.18
C VAL A 159 19.30 7.36 -3.18
N GLY A 160 19.99 7.58 -2.06
CA GLY A 160 20.94 8.67 -1.92
C GLY A 160 20.33 10.05 -2.25
N ALA A 161 20.87 10.72 -3.26
CA ALA A 161 20.43 12.04 -3.71
C ALA A 161 19.53 11.99 -4.97
N ASP A 162 19.15 10.80 -5.43
CA ASP A 162 18.27 10.63 -6.58
C ASP A 162 16.90 11.28 -6.31
N PRO A 163 16.35 12.10 -7.23
CA PRO A 163 15.03 12.69 -7.06
C PRO A 163 13.86 11.71 -7.20
N VAL A 164 14.10 10.49 -7.74
CA VAL A 164 13.06 9.47 -7.89
C VAL A 164 12.62 8.96 -6.53
N VAL A 165 11.31 9.02 -6.29
CA VAL A 165 10.67 8.54 -5.07
C VAL A 165 9.92 7.25 -5.37
N PHE A 166 10.24 6.20 -4.62
CA PHE A 166 9.52 4.94 -4.62
C PHE A 166 8.59 4.87 -3.40
N ASN A 167 7.42 4.24 -3.58
CA ASN A 167 6.66 3.70 -2.45
C ASN A 167 7.14 2.25 -2.22
N ALA A 168 7.97 2.07 -1.20
CA ALA A 168 8.67 0.83 -0.89
C ALA A 168 8.47 0.38 0.58
N PRO A 169 7.23 0.02 0.96
CA PRO A 169 6.90 -0.28 2.34
C PRO A 169 7.60 -1.56 2.83
N ILE A 170 8.12 -1.50 4.07
CA ILE A 170 8.58 -2.68 4.80
C ILE A 170 7.35 -3.51 5.20
N VAL A 171 7.39 -4.81 4.90
CA VAL A 171 6.30 -5.77 5.18
C VAL A 171 6.69 -6.81 6.24
N ALA A 172 7.98 -6.96 6.55
CA ALA A 172 8.45 -7.81 7.64
C ALA A 172 9.83 -7.42 8.16
N VAL A 173 10.13 -7.83 9.40
CA VAL A 173 11.46 -7.68 10.02
C VAL A 173 12.01 -9.02 10.50
N GLY A 174 13.34 -9.13 10.56
CA GLY A 174 14.06 -10.32 11.01
C GLY A 174 14.26 -11.39 9.94
N ASP A 175 14.84 -12.52 10.36
CA ASP A 175 15.16 -13.67 9.50
C ASP A 175 14.08 -14.78 9.55
N GLY A 176 12.95 -14.50 10.20
CA GLY A 176 11.89 -15.46 10.46
C GLY A 176 12.10 -16.31 11.74
N PRO A 177 11.17 -17.23 12.07
CA PRO A 177 9.90 -17.45 11.37
C PRO A 177 9.01 -16.20 11.39
N PHE A 178 8.24 -16.00 10.32
CA PHE A 178 7.33 -14.87 10.20
C PHE A 178 5.96 -15.22 10.78
N ASP A 179 5.48 -14.39 11.70
CA ASP A 179 4.13 -14.48 12.25
C ASP A 179 3.16 -13.84 11.26
N VAL A 180 2.39 -14.67 10.56
CA VAL A 180 1.42 -14.28 9.52
C VAL A 180 0.01 -14.77 9.82
N THR A 181 -0.22 -15.31 11.02
CA THR A 181 -1.45 -16.05 11.35
C THR A 181 -2.20 -15.52 12.56
N GLU A 182 -1.50 -15.08 13.61
CA GLU A 182 -2.14 -14.73 14.88
C GLU A 182 -1.95 -13.26 15.23
N THR A 183 -0.71 -12.84 15.43
CA THR A 183 -0.43 -11.55 16.06
C THR A 183 0.37 -10.58 15.19
N HIS A 184 0.91 -11.04 14.06
CA HIS A 184 1.73 -10.24 13.15
C HIS A 184 2.92 -9.53 13.81
N THR A 185 3.50 -10.12 14.85
CA THR A 185 4.55 -9.48 15.69
C THR A 185 5.82 -9.04 14.95
N ASN A 186 6.07 -9.58 13.75
CA ASN A 186 7.17 -9.21 12.88
C ASN A 186 6.78 -9.03 11.41
N THR A 187 5.48 -8.90 11.11
CA THR A 187 4.97 -8.67 9.75
C THR A 187 3.88 -7.61 9.73
N LEU A 188 3.61 -7.05 8.55
CA LEU A 188 2.44 -6.21 8.37
C LEU A 188 1.15 -7.07 8.44
N ASP A 189 0.09 -6.54 9.05
CA ASP A 189 -1.22 -7.21 9.27
C ASP A 189 -1.92 -7.78 8.02
N ARG A 190 -1.42 -7.48 6.81
CA ARG A 190 -1.92 -7.98 5.52
C ARG A 190 -1.05 -9.07 4.90
N VAL A 191 0.10 -9.38 5.48
CA VAL A 191 0.98 -10.43 4.99
C VAL A 191 0.37 -11.78 5.32
N MET A 192 0.12 -12.60 4.31
CA MET A 192 -0.46 -13.94 4.46
C MET A 192 0.58 -15.06 4.32
N ALA A 193 1.67 -14.81 3.58
CA ALA A 193 2.82 -15.71 3.49
C ALA A 193 4.06 -14.96 2.99
N ILE A 194 5.24 -15.41 3.39
CA ILE A 194 6.53 -14.90 2.90
C ILE A 194 7.40 -16.09 2.49
N ASP A 195 7.96 -16.04 1.29
CA ASP A 195 8.98 -16.98 0.82
C ASP A 195 10.27 -16.22 0.48
N THR A 196 11.27 -16.34 1.35
CA THR A 196 12.57 -15.67 1.21
C THR A 196 13.52 -16.39 0.25
N VAL A 197 13.15 -17.57 -0.25
CA VAL A 197 13.89 -18.32 -1.27
C VAL A 197 13.36 -17.96 -2.65
N ALA A 198 12.04 -18.01 -2.83
CA ALA A 198 11.38 -17.57 -4.06
C ALA A 198 11.34 -16.04 -4.22
N MET A 199 11.62 -15.30 -3.14
CA MET A 199 11.54 -13.84 -3.07
C MET A 199 10.14 -13.33 -3.41
N THR A 200 9.13 -13.87 -2.73
CA THR A 200 7.73 -13.49 -2.89
C THR A 200 7.04 -13.28 -1.56
N VAL A 201 6.00 -12.46 -1.58
CA VAL A 201 5.09 -12.26 -0.45
C VAL A 201 3.65 -12.26 -0.94
N ASP A 202 2.81 -12.96 -0.20
CA ASP A 202 1.37 -13.02 -0.41
C ASP A 202 0.71 -11.96 0.47
N MET A 203 0.05 -11.00 -0.17
CA MET A 203 -0.56 -9.84 0.47
C MET A 203 -2.08 -9.92 0.34
N GLN A 204 -2.80 -9.76 1.44
CA GLN A 204 -4.25 -9.61 1.42
C GLN A 204 -4.64 -8.25 0.85
N PHE A 205 -5.25 -8.23 -0.32
CA PHE A 205 -5.80 -7.00 -0.90
C PHE A 205 -7.17 -6.67 -0.30
N ILE A 206 -7.61 -5.43 -0.52
CA ILE A 206 -8.94 -4.94 -0.16
C ILE A 206 -9.82 -5.00 -1.41
N ARG A 207 -11.04 -5.51 -1.24
CA ARG A 207 -12.11 -5.38 -2.24
C ARG A 207 -12.89 -4.12 -1.94
N ALA A 208 -13.08 -3.27 -2.93
CA ALA A 208 -13.98 -2.12 -2.84
C ALA A 208 -14.73 -1.94 -4.16
N PHE A 209 -15.62 -0.96 -4.17
CA PHE A 209 -16.40 -0.59 -5.32
C PHE A 209 -16.21 0.91 -5.57
N ALA A 210 -15.87 1.28 -6.80
CA ALA A 210 -15.68 2.67 -7.20
C ALA A 210 -16.12 2.85 -8.65
N PHE A 211 -16.73 3.99 -8.97
CA PHE A 211 -17.13 4.34 -10.35
C PHE A 211 -17.95 3.25 -11.07
N GLY A 212 -18.80 2.53 -10.34
CA GLY A 212 -19.65 1.48 -10.91
C GLY A 212 -18.94 0.15 -11.17
N THR A 213 -17.72 -0.04 -10.68
CA THR A 213 -16.95 -1.27 -10.87
C THR A 213 -16.26 -1.72 -9.58
N ASP A 214 -16.06 -3.03 -9.44
CA ASP A 214 -15.19 -3.57 -8.40
C ASP A 214 -13.75 -3.12 -8.63
N ILE A 215 -13.08 -2.76 -7.54
CA ILE A 215 -11.67 -2.45 -7.52
C ILE A 215 -11.00 -3.28 -6.43
N PHE A 216 -9.79 -3.73 -6.73
CA PHE A 216 -8.94 -4.42 -5.77
C PHE A 216 -7.76 -3.51 -5.50
N TYR A 217 -7.38 -3.32 -4.24
CA TYR A 217 -6.31 -2.38 -3.91
C TYR A 217 -5.53 -2.80 -2.67
N PHE A 218 -4.31 -2.29 -2.57
CA PHE A 218 -3.47 -2.42 -1.38
C PHE A 218 -3.41 -1.09 -0.62
N THR A 219 -3.42 -1.19 0.69
CA THR A 219 -3.02 -0.08 1.58
C THR A 219 -1.88 -0.57 2.44
N PHE A 220 -0.77 0.17 2.44
CA PHE A 220 0.39 -0.13 3.27
C PHE A 220 0.52 0.78 4.47
N SER A 221 0.07 2.04 4.35
CA SER A 221 0.15 3.01 5.44
C SER A 221 -0.86 4.16 5.35
N SER A 222 -1.04 4.82 6.49
CA SER A 222 -1.75 6.09 6.62
C SER A 222 -1.12 6.99 7.68
N SER A 223 -1.35 8.30 7.55
CA SER A 223 -0.99 9.31 8.55
C SER A 223 -1.98 9.41 9.71
N GLY A 224 -3.11 8.69 9.65
CA GLY A 224 -4.11 8.62 10.71
C GLY A 224 -4.14 7.23 11.37
N GLY A 225 -4.10 7.18 12.69
CA GLY A 225 -4.12 5.91 13.44
C GLY A 225 -5.40 5.11 13.22
N LEU A 226 -6.56 5.77 13.18
CA LEU A 226 -7.84 5.13 12.87
C LEU A 226 -7.85 4.50 11.47
N SER A 227 -7.43 5.24 10.45
CA SER A 227 -7.34 4.70 9.08
C SER A 227 -6.34 3.56 8.99
N SER A 228 -5.18 3.66 9.64
CA SER A 228 -4.18 2.59 9.69
C SER A 228 -4.75 1.32 10.34
N THR A 229 -5.55 1.48 11.39
CA THR A 229 -6.27 0.38 12.03
C THR A 229 -7.30 -0.25 11.08
N LEU A 230 -8.16 0.56 10.45
CA LEU A 230 -9.21 0.03 9.56
C LEU A 230 -8.62 -0.67 8.33
N GLU A 231 -7.59 -0.06 7.75
CA GLU A 231 -6.92 -0.52 6.55
C GLU A 231 -5.90 -1.63 6.81
N ARG A 232 -5.60 -1.99 8.07
CA ARG A 232 -4.52 -2.96 8.43
C ARG A 232 -3.16 -2.53 7.86
N GLY A 233 -2.89 -1.22 7.93
CA GLY A 233 -1.66 -0.60 7.44
C GLY A 233 -0.82 -0.01 8.57
N THR A 234 0.42 0.36 8.24
CA THR A 234 1.33 1.04 9.16
C THR A 234 0.90 2.47 9.43
N PHE A 235 0.83 2.83 10.70
CA PHE A 235 0.64 4.21 11.11
C PHE A 235 1.94 4.99 10.95
N VAL A 236 1.99 5.85 9.94
CA VAL A 236 3.15 6.68 9.58
C VAL A 236 2.77 8.15 9.75
N PRO A 237 2.81 8.71 10.97
CA PRO A 237 2.28 10.04 11.26
C PRO A 237 2.97 11.16 10.47
N VAL A 238 4.25 11.00 10.12
CA VAL A 238 4.98 11.99 9.31
C VAL A 238 4.35 12.18 7.93
N LEU A 239 3.63 11.18 7.37
CA LEU A 239 2.92 11.37 6.10
C LEU A 239 1.79 12.41 6.19
N GLY A 240 1.38 12.80 7.41
CA GLY A 240 0.43 13.89 7.65
C GLY A 240 0.98 15.27 7.30
N THR A 241 2.29 15.41 7.06
CA THR A 241 2.92 16.66 6.63
C THR A 241 3.27 16.69 5.14
N VAL A 242 3.06 15.59 4.42
CA VAL A 242 3.17 15.54 2.95
C VAL A 242 2.21 16.58 2.34
N PRO A 243 2.63 17.34 1.31
CA PRO A 243 1.78 18.31 0.64
C PRO A 243 0.41 17.76 0.26
N PHE A 244 -0.60 18.50 0.68
CA PHE A 244 -1.97 18.33 0.26
C PHE A 244 -2.45 19.71 -0.11
N ALA A 245 -2.40 19.98 -1.41
CA ALA A 245 -3.31 20.99 -1.91
C ALA A 245 -4.72 20.52 -1.52
N ASN A 246 -5.61 21.46 -1.18
CA ASN A 246 -6.95 21.21 -0.65
C ASN A 246 -7.92 20.57 -1.66
N ASP A 247 -7.40 19.66 -2.49
CA ASP A 247 -7.98 19.02 -3.65
C ASP A 247 -7.12 17.78 -3.96
N ASP A 248 -7.77 16.62 -4.01
CA ASP A 248 -7.11 15.34 -4.32
C ASP A 248 -6.65 15.26 -5.77
N GLN A 249 -7.20 16.07 -6.67
CA GLN A 249 -6.81 16.18 -8.09
C GLN A 249 -5.63 17.13 -8.33
N ASN A 250 -5.20 17.88 -7.31
CA ASN A 250 -4.15 18.86 -7.50
C ASN A 250 -2.77 18.21 -7.61
N LEU A 251 -2.13 18.44 -8.77
CA LEU A 251 -0.84 17.88 -9.15
C LEU A 251 0.32 18.27 -8.20
N ALA A 252 0.18 19.33 -7.41
CA ALA A 252 1.18 19.75 -6.43
C ALA A 252 1.15 18.96 -5.11
N GLY A 253 0.07 18.19 -4.86
CA GLY A 253 0.00 17.32 -3.69
C GLY A 253 0.79 16.02 -3.87
N ALA A 254 0.98 15.29 -2.78
CA ALA A 254 1.66 13.99 -2.73
C ALA A 254 0.94 12.98 -1.80
N ARG A 255 -0.29 13.29 -1.39
CA ARG A 255 -1.16 12.38 -0.64
C ARG A 255 -2.59 12.44 -1.20
N SER A 256 -3.33 11.34 -1.04
CA SER A 256 -4.75 11.24 -1.37
C SER A 256 -5.56 10.89 -0.12
N ALA A 257 -6.84 11.26 -0.09
CA ALA A 257 -7.75 10.87 0.97
C ALA A 257 -8.01 9.35 0.91
N ILE A 258 -8.09 8.72 2.09
CA ILE A 258 -8.56 7.34 2.22
C ILE A 258 -9.96 7.42 2.85
N PHE A 259 -10.96 6.92 2.12
CA PHE A 259 -12.33 6.85 2.59
C PHE A 259 -12.60 5.45 3.12
N THR A 260 -12.54 5.32 4.44
CA THR A 260 -12.80 4.05 5.13
C THR A 260 -14.27 3.96 5.53
N PHE A 261 -14.95 2.91 5.08
CA PHE A 261 -16.33 2.64 5.47
C PHE A 261 -16.36 1.52 6.51
N THR A 262 -17.09 1.72 7.62
CA THR A 262 -17.23 0.71 8.70
C THR A 262 -18.62 0.10 8.77
N ASN A 263 -19.43 0.26 7.72
CA ASN A 263 -20.83 -0.19 7.69
C ASN A 263 -21.01 -1.28 6.63
N GLY A 264 -20.75 -2.53 7.02
CA GLY A 264 -21.23 -3.72 6.30
C GLY A 264 -22.55 -4.21 6.88
N MET A 265 -23.31 -4.95 6.07
CA MET A 265 -24.58 -5.58 6.42
C MET A 265 -24.42 -6.43 7.71
N ARG A 266 -25.03 -6.01 8.84
CA ARG A 266 -24.94 -6.72 10.14
C ARG A 266 -26.02 -7.80 10.35
N GLY A 267 -26.82 -8.10 9.32
CA GLY A 267 -27.90 -9.10 9.33
C GLY A 267 -28.83 -8.95 8.13
N GLU A 268 -29.77 -9.89 7.92
CA GLU A 268 -30.67 -9.96 6.74
C GLU A 268 -31.48 -8.69 6.44
N VAL A 269 -31.67 -7.82 7.43
CA VAL A 269 -32.44 -6.56 7.33
C VAL A 269 -31.56 -5.30 7.29
N SER A 270 -30.23 -5.45 7.32
CA SER A 270 -29.36 -4.28 7.16
C SER A 270 -29.42 -3.81 5.70
N PRO A 271 -29.53 -2.49 5.43
CA PRO A 271 -29.43 -1.99 4.07
C PRO A 271 -28.09 -2.45 3.47
N PRO A 272 -28.03 -2.76 2.17
CA PRO A 272 -26.77 -3.08 1.53
C PRO A 272 -25.77 -1.93 1.78
N GLY A 273 -24.53 -2.29 2.11
CA GLY A 273 -23.46 -1.30 2.25
C GLY A 273 -23.39 -0.48 0.96
N GLN A 274 -23.36 0.85 1.11
CA GLN A 274 -23.13 1.77 0.00
C GLN A 274 -21.64 1.84 -0.33
#